data_AF-A0A2C8EPI6-F1
#
_entry.id   AF-A0A2C8EPI6-F1
#
_cell.length_a   1.000
_cell.length_b   1.000
_cell.length_c   1.000
_cell.angle_alpha   90.00
_cell.angle_beta   90.00
_cell.angle_gamma   90.00
#
_symmetry.space_group_name_H-M   'P 1'
#
loop_
_entity.id
_entity.type
_entity.pdbx_description
1 polymer ?
#
loop_
_entity_poly.entity_id
_entity_poly.type
_entity_poly.pdbx_seq_one_letter_code
_entity_poly.pdbx_strand_id
1 'polypeptide(L)'
;MLERKKLLILLEGVVMAALAMALSFVPNPPNVDIALGILPIVVYSLRRGLKMGLIIGLLYGILPILIGTAYVLTPVQAILEYPVANVVLGFSGLFSGHFLNQLRSKNTNGAIQSLTLAILLAVFLKYLAHFMAGIIFWSKYVQWGLSPVVYSAVINGGSMLINMIIATLILNIMLKKNPGIFLAE
;
A
#
# COMPACT_ATOMS: atom_id res chain seq x y z
N MET A 1 31.95 1.91 -0.27
CA MET A 1 30.92 2.08 0.78
C MET A 1 29.58 2.55 0.23
N LEU A 2 29.52 3.60 -0.61
CA LEU A 2 28.27 4.12 -1.18
C LEU A 2 27.47 3.09 -2.01
N GLU A 3 28.15 2.34 -2.89
CA GLU A 3 27.51 1.30 -3.71
C GLU A 3 26.92 0.17 -2.87
N ARG A 4 27.60 -0.24 -1.80
CA ARG A 4 27.07 -1.21 -0.83
C ARG A 4 25.79 -0.70 -0.17
N LYS A 5 25.74 0.58 0.21
CA LYS A 5 24.54 1.19 0.82
C LYS A 5 23.37 1.23 -0.17
N LYS A 6 23.61 1.62 -1.42
CA LYS A 6 22.58 1.61 -2.49
C LYS A 6 22.03 0.20 -2.70
N LEU A 7 22.91 -0.80 -2.79
CA LEU A 7 22.52 -2.20 -2.95
C LEU A 7 21.65 -2.68 -1.78
N LEU A 8 22.04 -2.39 -0.53
CA LEU A 8 21.25 -2.76 0.64
C LEU A 8 19.85 -2.12 0.64
N ILE A 9 19.74 -0.85 0.25
CA ILE A 9 18.43 -0.18 0.14
C ILE A 9 17.55 -0.90 -0.89
N LEU A 10 18.10 -1.28 -2.04
CA LEU A 10 17.36 -2.01 -3.07
C LEU A 10 16.97 -3.40 -2.59
N LEU A 11 17.88 -4.15 -1.95
CA LEU A 11 17.60 -5.48 -1.41
C LEU A 11 16.49 -5.44 -0.33
N GLU A 12 16.54 -4.49 0.59
CA GLU A 12 15.46 -4.26 1.56
C GLU A 12 14.12 -4.04 0.84
N GLY A 13 14.14 -3.25 -0.23
CA GLY A 13 12.94 -2.97 -1.02
C GLY A 13 12.38 -4.21 -1.70
N VAL A 14 13.24 -5.01 -2.32
CA VAL A 14 12.85 -6.28 -2.96
C VAL A 14 12.26 -7.24 -1.94
N VAL A 15 12.87 -7.36 -0.74
CA VAL A 15 12.31 -8.17 0.35
C VAL A 15 10.94 -7.67 0.79
N MET A 16 10.74 -6.35 0.86
CA MET A 16 9.45 -5.76 1.22
C MET A 16 8.38 -6.00 0.13
N ALA A 17 8.73 -5.89 -1.15
CA ALA A 17 7.81 -6.25 -2.25
C ALA A 17 7.49 -7.75 -2.25
N ALA A 18 8.47 -8.62 -2.00
CA ALA A 18 8.26 -10.06 -1.90
C ALA A 18 7.35 -10.41 -0.70
N LEU A 19 7.55 -9.76 0.45
CA LEU A 19 6.66 -9.90 1.61
C LEU A 19 5.24 -9.38 1.30
N ALA A 20 5.12 -8.25 0.60
CA ALA A 20 3.83 -7.74 0.15
C ALA A 20 3.09 -8.74 -0.75
N MET A 21 3.83 -9.37 -1.67
CA MET A 21 3.32 -10.41 -2.55
C MET A 21 2.92 -11.66 -1.75
N ALA A 22 3.74 -12.12 -0.82
CA ALA A 22 3.43 -13.26 0.02
C ALA A 22 2.13 -13.04 0.83
N LEU A 23 1.98 -11.84 1.42
CA LEU A 23 0.78 -11.46 2.16
C LEU A 23 -0.47 -11.36 1.28
N SER A 24 -0.33 -11.13 -0.03
CA SER A 24 -1.46 -11.08 -0.96
C SER A 24 -2.11 -12.44 -1.25
N PHE A 25 -1.46 -13.55 -0.85
CA PHE A 25 -2.05 -14.89 -0.94
C PHE A 25 -2.99 -15.21 0.23
N VAL A 26 -3.08 -14.36 1.25
CA VAL A 26 -4.08 -14.53 2.30
C VAL A 26 -5.47 -14.37 1.68
N PRO A 27 -6.37 -15.37 1.80
CA PRO A 27 -7.65 -15.36 1.11
C PRO A 27 -8.56 -14.24 1.63
N ASN A 28 -9.18 -13.55 0.68
CA ASN A 28 -10.13 -12.47 0.95
C ASN A 28 -11.57 -13.00 0.99
N PRO A 29 -12.45 -12.40 1.83
CA PRO A 29 -13.88 -12.61 1.72
C PRO A 29 -14.41 -12.13 0.35
N PRO A 30 -15.56 -12.65 -0.12
CA PRO A 30 -16.18 -12.17 -1.35
C PRO A 30 -16.44 -10.66 -1.32
N ASN A 31 -16.10 -9.96 -2.41
CA ASN A 31 -16.31 -8.52 -2.61
C ASN A 31 -15.64 -7.60 -1.58
N VAL A 32 -14.69 -8.11 -0.78
CA VAL A 32 -13.92 -7.31 0.17
C VAL A 32 -12.45 -7.56 -0.09
N ASP A 33 -11.69 -6.51 -0.38
CA ASP A 33 -10.25 -6.61 -0.52
C ASP A 33 -9.57 -6.29 0.81
N ILE A 34 -8.85 -7.25 1.40
CA ILE A 34 -7.95 -7.05 2.55
C ILE A 34 -6.51 -7.08 2.04
N ALA A 35 -6.03 -5.93 1.55
CA ALA A 35 -4.73 -5.76 0.93
C ALA A 35 -3.58 -5.65 1.96
N LEU A 36 -3.22 -6.77 2.59
CA LEU A 36 -2.12 -6.83 3.57
C LEU A 36 -0.75 -6.40 3.02
N GLY A 37 -0.58 -6.40 1.69
CA GLY A 37 0.62 -5.86 1.03
C GLY A 37 0.87 -4.38 1.28
N ILE A 38 -0.13 -3.61 1.73
CA ILE A 38 0.04 -2.20 2.16
C ILE A 38 1.08 -2.08 3.27
N LEU A 39 1.12 -3.03 4.21
CA LEU A 39 1.95 -2.96 5.42
C LEU A 39 3.45 -2.83 5.09
N PRO A 40 4.10 -3.78 4.38
CA PRO A 40 5.52 -3.69 4.08
C PRO A 40 5.87 -2.49 3.18
N ILE A 41 4.98 -2.10 2.25
CA ILE A 41 5.23 -0.97 1.35
C ILE A 41 5.24 0.36 2.11
N VAL A 42 4.29 0.56 3.04
CA VAL A 42 4.27 1.77 3.90
C VAL A 42 5.48 1.80 4.82
N VAL A 43 5.85 0.68 5.46
CA VAL A 43 7.06 0.59 6.29
C VAL A 43 8.29 1.01 5.48
N TYR A 44 8.46 0.42 4.30
CA TYR A 44 9.61 0.71 3.45
C TYR A 44 9.63 2.17 2.96
N SER A 45 8.47 2.72 2.59
CA SER A 45 8.35 4.10 2.11
C SER A 45 8.65 5.11 3.20
N LEU A 46 8.22 4.87 4.45
CA LEU A 46 8.58 5.72 5.59
C LEU A 46 10.06 5.56 5.97
N ARG A 47 10.63 4.37 5.82
CA ARG A 47 12.05 4.07 6.11
C ARG A 47 13.01 4.68 5.09
N ARG A 48 12.69 4.62 3.79
CA ARG A 48 13.59 4.97 2.68
C ARG A 48 13.12 6.17 1.83
N GLY A 49 11.97 6.76 2.17
CA GLY A 49 11.41 7.94 1.51
C GLY A 49 10.59 7.64 0.26
N LEU A 50 9.95 8.69 -0.27
CA LEU A 50 9.03 8.64 -1.41
C LEU A 50 9.59 7.89 -2.62
N LYS A 51 10.78 8.29 -3.10
CA LYS A 51 11.36 7.75 -4.34
C LYS A 51 11.49 6.22 -4.30
N MET A 52 12.05 5.70 -3.21
CA MET A 52 12.22 4.25 -3.05
C MET A 52 10.87 3.58 -2.80
N GLY A 53 9.96 4.21 -2.06
CA GLY A 53 8.59 3.76 -1.88
C GLY A 53 7.84 3.55 -3.20
N LEU A 54 7.92 4.50 -4.13
CA LEU A 54 7.28 4.41 -5.45
C LEU A 54 7.86 3.26 -6.29
N ILE A 55 9.19 3.08 -6.28
CA ILE A 55 9.86 2.00 -7.04
C ILE A 55 9.42 0.63 -6.51
N ILE A 56 9.37 0.45 -5.20
CA ILE A 56 9.00 -0.82 -4.58
C ILE A 56 7.50 -1.08 -4.65
N GLY A 57 6.68 -0.03 -4.55
CA GLY A 57 5.24 -0.10 -4.86
C GLY A 57 4.98 -0.52 -6.30
N LEU A 58 5.77 -0.02 -7.27
CA LEU A 58 5.70 -0.47 -8.66
C LEU A 58 6.05 -1.94 -8.82
N LEU A 59 7.15 -2.37 -8.20
CA LEU A 59 7.56 -3.76 -8.23
C LEU A 59 6.45 -4.67 -7.66
N TYR A 60 5.92 -4.34 -6.50
CA TYR A 60 4.77 -5.05 -5.93
C TYR A 60 3.56 -5.06 -6.86
N GLY A 61 3.25 -3.93 -7.52
CA GLY A 61 2.16 -3.85 -8.49
C GLY A 61 2.35 -4.69 -9.75
N ILE A 62 3.59 -4.95 -10.17
CA ILE A 62 3.87 -5.77 -11.36
C ILE A 62 3.84 -7.27 -11.03
N LEU A 63 4.23 -7.67 -9.83
CA LEU A 63 4.37 -9.08 -9.45
C LEU A 63 3.11 -9.93 -9.68
N PRO A 64 1.89 -9.51 -9.29
CA PRO A 64 0.67 -10.29 -9.53
C PRO A 64 0.42 -10.60 -11.01
N ILE A 65 0.80 -9.69 -11.91
CA ILE A 65 0.69 -9.91 -13.36
C ILE A 65 1.68 -10.99 -13.80
N LEU A 66 2.94 -10.88 -13.37
CA LEU A 66 4.00 -11.80 -13.80
C LEU A 66 3.78 -13.23 -13.33
N ILE A 67 3.22 -13.41 -12.13
CA ILE A 67 3.00 -14.74 -11.55
C ILE A 67 1.61 -15.30 -11.84
N GLY A 68 0.77 -14.56 -12.60
CA GLY A 68 -0.54 -15.02 -13.04
C GLY A 68 -1.63 -15.02 -11.97
N THR A 69 -1.47 -14.26 -10.88
CA THR A 69 -2.50 -14.08 -9.85
C THR A 69 -3.38 -12.85 -10.08
N ALA A 70 -2.99 -11.96 -10.99
CA ALA A 70 -3.79 -10.82 -11.41
C ALA A 70 -5.02 -11.25 -12.22
N TYR A 71 -6.17 -10.68 -11.88
CA TYR A 71 -7.39 -10.75 -12.67
C TYR A 71 -7.40 -9.64 -13.72
N VAL A 72 -7.14 -10.02 -14.97
CA VAL A 72 -6.98 -9.10 -16.10
C VAL A 72 -8.21 -9.14 -17.00
N LEU A 73 -8.98 -8.05 -17.01
CA LEU A 73 -10.09 -7.82 -17.93
C LEU A 73 -9.62 -7.18 -19.24
N THR A 74 -8.75 -6.17 -19.12
CA THR A 74 -8.14 -5.46 -20.25
C THR A 74 -6.74 -4.98 -19.84
N PRO A 75 -5.84 -4.69 -20.79
CA PRO A 75 -4.52 -4.13 -20.45
C PRO A 75 -4.59 -2.82 -19.64
N VAL A 76 -5.55 -1.93 -19.95
CA VAL A 76 -5.70 -0.65 -19.25
C VAL A 76 -6.20 -0.86 -17.83
N GLN A 77 -7.15 -1.76 -17.62
CA GLN A 77 -7.60 -2.15 -16.28
C GLN A 77 -6.45 -2.74 -15.47
N ALA A 78 -5.67 -3.63 -16.07
CA ALA A 78 -4.53 -4.25 -15.40
C ALA A 78 -3.50 -3.19 -14.96
N ILE A 79 -3.17 -2.23 -15.82
CA ILE A 79 -2.24 -1.14 -15.46
C ILE A 79 -2.80 -0.31 -14.29
N LEU A 80 -4.09 0.01 -14.31
CA LEU A 80 -4.72 0.84 -13.28
C LEU A 80 -4.80 0.13 -11.91
N GLU A 81 -5.20 -1.14 -11.89
CA GLU A 81 -5.46 -1.87 -10.64
C GLU A 81 -4.22 -2.54 -10.03
N TYR A 82 -3.16 -2.75 -10.81
CA TYR A 82 -1.96 -3.43 -10.36
C TYR A 82 -0.77 -2.44 -10.25
N PRO A 83 -0.08 -2.01 -11.33
CA PRO A 83 0.97 -0.98 -11.22
C PRO A 83 0.53 0.31 -10.54
N VAL A 84 -0.52 0.98 -11.04
CA VAL A 84 -0.89 2.32 -10.55
C VAL A 84 -1.37 2.27 -9.10
N ALA A 85 -2.33 1.39 -8.79
CA ALA A 85 -2.88 1.26 -7.44
C ALA A 85 -1.84 0.88 -6.38
N ASN A 86 -0.75 0.18 -6.75
CA ASN A 86 0.30 -0.20 -5.80
C ASN A 86 1.50 0.76 -5.79
N VAL A 87 1.83 1.44 -6.91
CA VAL A 87 2.81 2.55 -6.93
C VAL A 87 2.42 3.62 -5.95
N VAL A 88 1.14 4.01 -5.93
CA VAL A 88 0.67 5.14 -5.13
C VAL A 88 0.81 4.90 -3.62
N LEU A 89 0.98 3.65 -3.17
CA LEU A 89 1.33 3.36 -1.78
C LEU A 89 2.65 4.01 -1.36
N GLY A 90 3.57 4.22 -2.31
CA GLY A 90 4.84 4.93 -2.11
C GLY A 90 4.67 6.38 -1.63
N PHE A 91 3.51 7.01 -1.85
CA PHE A 91 3.22 8.37 -1.37
C PHE A 91 3.21 8.49 0.15
N SER A 92 3.07 7.38 0.89
CA SER A 92 3.33 7.36 2.34
C SER A 92 4.73 7.88 2.69
N GLY A 93 5.70 7.73 1.79
CA GLY A 93 7.06 8.25 1.94
C GLY A 93 7.19 9.77 1.93
N LEU A 94 6.13 10.53 1.56
CA LEU A 94 6.08 11.99 1.75
C LEU A 94 6.23 12.38 3.23
N PHE A 95 5.74 11.53 4.14
CA PHE A 95 5.80 11.77 5.58
C PHE A 95 7.11 11.29 6.22
N SER A 96 8.00 10.63 5.47
CA SER A 96 9.21 9.98 5.98
C SER A 96 10.09 10.92 6.80
N GLY A 97 10.39 12.12 6.30
CA GLY A 97 11.26 13.07 7.01
C GLY A 97 10.71 13.48 8.38
N HIS A 98 9.44 13.92 8.42
CA HIS A 98 8.79 14.30 9.68
C HIS A 98 8.65 13.10 10.63
N PHE A 99 8.19 11.95 10.12
CA PHE A 99 8.04 10.72 10.88
C PHE A 99 9.36 10.28 11.55
N LEU A 100 10.46 10.22 10.79
CA LEU A 100 11.77 9.81 11.30
C LEU A 100 12.32 10.80 12.33
N ASN A 101 12.10 12.10 12.14
CA ASN A 101 12.49 13.11 13.11
C ASN A 101 11.76 12.93 14.45
N GLN A 102 10.45 12.70 14.42
CA GLN A 102 9.65 12.42 15.63
C GLN A 102 10.09 11.12 16.31
N LEU A 103 10.43 10.09 15.53
CA LEU A 103 10.89 8.81 16.07
C LEU A 103 12.26 8.94 16.75
N ARG A 104 13.19 9.69 16.15
CA ARG A 104 14.53 9.96 16.71
C ARG A 104 14.49 10.85 17.94
N SER A 105 13.57 11.81 18.00
CA SER A 105 13.35 12.66 19.18
C SER A 105 12.56 11.97 20.30
N LYS A 106 12.22 10.67 20.14
CA LYS A 106 11.38 9.89 21.05
C LYS A 106 9.97 10.47 21.25
N ASN A 107 9.50 11.28 20.30
CA ASN A 107 8.12 11.77 20.28
C ASN A 107 7.19 10.73 19.64
N THR A 108 6.79 9.73 20.42
CA THR A 108 5.94 8.62 19.97
C THR A 108 4.60 9.10 19.40
N ASN A 109 3.99 10.12 20.00
CA ASN A 109 2.69 10.63 19.53
C ASN A 109 2.81 11.30 18.16
N GLY A 110 3.86 12.10 17.94
CA GLY A 110 4.15 12.70 16.63
C GLY A 110 4.46 11.65 15.56
N ALA A 111 5.16 10.57 15.92
CA ALA A 111 5.43 9.45 15.02
C ALA A 111 4.12 8.70 14.65
N ILE A 112 3.24 8.43 15.63
CA ILE A 112 1.92 7.81 15.41
C ILE A 112 1.06 8.67 14.48
N GLN A 113 1.03 9.98 14.69
CA GLN A 113 0.27 10.90 13.84
C GLN A 113 0.78 10.88 12.41
N SER A 114 2.10 10.94 12.22
CA SER A 114 2.72 10.93 10.88
C SER A 114 2.49 9.60 10.16
N LEU A 115 2.63 8.48 10.87
CA LEU A 115 2.37 7.14 10.33
C LEU A 115 0.89 7.00 9.92
N THR A 116 -0.04 7.44 10.76
CA THR A 116 -1.46 7.40 10.46
C THR A 116 -1.79 8.22 9.20
N LEU A 117 -1.30 9.46 9.10
CA LEU A 117 -1.53 10.30 7.91
C LEU A 117 -0.91 9.69 6.64
N ALA A 118 0.26 9.06 6.76
CA ALA A 118 0.91 8.36 5.65
C ALA A 118 0.07 7.17 5.16
N ILE A 119 -0.50 6.39 6.07
CA ILE A 119 -1.41 5.26 5.75
C ILE A 119 -2.67 5.79 5.09
N LEU A 120 -3.33 6.80 5.66
CA LEU A 120 -4.57 7.34 5.12
C LEU A 120 -4.38 7.84 3.68
N LEU A 121 -3.31 8.59 3.39
CA LEU A 121 -3.01 9.04 2.04
C LEU A 121 -2.77 7.87 1.08
N ALA A 122 -1.90 6.94 1.45
CA ALA A 122 -1.52 5.81 0.60
C ALA A 122 -2.73 4.92 0.26
N VAL A 123 -3.53 4.57 1.27
CA VAL A 123 -4.71 3.70 1.10
C VAL A 123 -5.80 4.43 0.31
N PHE A 124 -6.03 5.72 0.58
CA PHE A 124 -6.97 6.52 -0.21
C PHE A 124 -6.61 6.53 -1.69
N LEU A 125 -5.35 6.81 -2.04
CA LEU A 125 -4.92 6.85 -3.44
C LEU A 125 -5.04 5.47 -4.12
N LYS A 126 -4.69 4.38 -3.42
CA LYS A 126 -4.84 3.01 -3.93
C LYS A 126 -6.30 2.72 -4.27
N TYR A 127 -7.22 2.96 -3.34
CA TYR A 127 -8.63 2.67 -3.56
C TYR A 127 -9.36 3.69 -4.43
N LEU A 128 -8.80 4.88 -4.64
CA LEU A 128 -9.26 5.79 -5.69
C LEU A 128 -9.04 5.17 -7.07
N ALA A 129 -7.89 4.53 -7.31
CA ALA A 129 -7.63 3.81 -8.55
C ALA A 129 -8.60 2.63 -8.74
N HIS A 130 -8.83 1.82 -7.70
CA HIS A 130 -9.79 0.71 -7.75
C HIS A 130 -11.24 1.19 -7.89
N PHE A 131 -11.61 2.32 -7.27
CA PHE A 131 -12.92 2.93 -7.45
C PHE A 131 -13.17 3.33 -8.92
N MET A 132 -12.18 3.99 -9.55
CA MET A 132 -12.26 4.36 -10.96
C MET A 132 -12.30 3.12 -11.86
N ALA A 133 -11.48 2.10 -11.57
CA ALA A 133 -11.52 0.84 -12.28
C ALA A 133 -12.89 0.14 -12.15
N GLY A 134 -13.48 0.17 -10.95
CA GLY A 134 -14.79 -0.37 -10.65
C GLY A 134 -15.90 0.24 -11.50
N ILE A 135 -15.84 1.55 -11.72
CA ILE A 135 -16.78 2.25 -12.62
C ILE A 135 -16.54 1.83 -14.08
N ILE A 136 -15.29 1.90 -14.56
CA ILE A 136 -14.99 1.81 -15.99
C ILE A 136 -15.06 0.35 -16.49
N PHE A 137 -14.53 -0.60 -15.72
CA PHE A 137 -14.31 -1.97 -16.18
C PHE A 137 -15.21 -3.00 -15.51
N TRP A 138 -15.70 -2.71 -14.31
CA TRP A 138 -16.50 -3.64 -13.52
C TRP A 138 -18.01 -3.38 -13.57
N SER A 139 -18.48 -2.38 -14.35
CA SER A 139 -19.90 -2.04 -14.51
C SER A 139 -20.81 -3.24 -14.83
N LYS A 140 -20.32 -4.25 -15.56
CA LYS A 140 -21.10 -5.45 -15.92
C LYS A 140 -21.31 -6.45 -14.78
N TYR A 141 -20.61 -6.28 -13.65
CA TYR A 141 -20.66 -7.15 -12.49
C TYR A 141 -21.42 -6.54 -11.31
N VAL A 142 -22.06 -5.37 -11.52
CA VAL A 142 -22.81 -4.66 -10.49
C VAL A 142 -23.96 -5.53 -9.96
N GLN A 143 -24.15 -5.49 -8.64
CA GLN A 143 -25.19 -6.25 -7.94
C GLN A 143 -26.14 -5.29 -7.18
N TRP A 144 -27.17 -5.85 -6.56
CA TRP A 144 -28.09 -5.14 -5.64
C TRP A 144 -28.88 -3.99 -6.27
N GLY A 145 -29.03 -3.98 -7.60
CA GLY A 145 -29.76 -2.93 -8.32
C GLY A 145 -29.11 -1.54 -8.25
N LEU A 146 -27.84 -1.46 -7.86
CA LEU A 146 -27.12 -0.19 -7.72
C LEU A 146 -26.61 0.32 -9.08
N SER A 147 -26.32 1.62 -9.17
CA SER A 147 -25.56 2.15 -10.31
C SER A 147 -24.07 1.76 -10.19
N PRO A 148 -23.31 1.70 -11.30
CA PRO A 148 -21.88 1.35 -11.23
C PRO A 148 -21.06 2.24 -10.30
N VAL A 149 -21.37 3.52 -10.24
CA VAL A 149 -20.71 4.48 -9.35
C VAL A 149 -20.97 4.13 -7.89
N VAL A 150 -22.22 3.90 -7.51
CA VAL A 150 -22.58 3.56 -6.12
C VAL A 150 -22.04 2.19 -5.74
N TYR A 151 -22.13 1.21 -6.64
CA TYR A 151 -21.59 -0.13 -6.40
C TYR A 151 -20.08 -0.10 -6.18
N SER A 152 -19.34 0.59 -7.06
CA SER A 152 -17.89 0.75 -6.90
C SER A 152 -17.53 1.49 -5.61
N ALA A 153 -18.30 2.53 -5.23
CA ALA A 153 -18.07 3.25 -3.98
C ALA A 153 -18.27 2.35 -2.75
N VAL A 154 -19.29 1.47 -2.76
CA VAL A 154 -19.53 0.54 -1.65
C VAL A 154 -18.43 -0.50 -1.55
N ILE A 155 -18.07 -1.16 -2.66
CA ILE A 155 -17.06 -2.23 -2.66
C ILE A 155 -15.67 -1.68 -2.35
N ASN A 156 -15.23 -0.65 -3.08
CA ASN A 156 -13.89 -0.11 -2.94
C ASN A 156 -13.76 0.81 -1.72
N GLY A 157 -14.80 1.58 -1.39
CA GLY A 157 -14.83 2.40 -0.18
C GLY A 157 -14.87 1.57 1.09
N GLY A 158 -15.65 0.47 1.11
CA GLY A 158 -15.64 -0.48 2.22
C GLY A 158 -14.26 -1.11 2.43
N SER A 159 -13.66 -1.60 1.34
CA SER A 159 -12.29 -2.15 1.35
C SER A 159 -11.25 -1.11 1.80
N MET A 160 -11.37 0.14 1.34
CA MET A 160 -10.52 1.25 1.77
C MET A 160 -10.55 1.44 3.29
N LEU A 161 -11.75 1.56 3.88
CA LEU A 161 -11.90 1.78 5.31
C LEU A 161 -11.33 0.62 6.14
N ILE A 162 -11.61 -0.62 5.73
CA ILE A 162 -11.07 -1.82 6.38
C ILE A 162 -9.54 -1.80 6.37
N ASN A 163 -8.92 -1.51 5.22
CA ASN A 163 -7.47 -1.47 5.12
C ASN A 163 -6.83 -0.29 5.87
N MET A 164 -7.48 0.87 5.91
CA MET A 164 -7.04 1.99 6.74
C MET A 164 -7.00 1.59 8.22
N ILE A 165 -8.04 0.91 8.72
CA ILE A 165 -8.11 0.45 10.11
C ILE A 165 -7.02 -0.60 10.38
N ILE A 166 -6.94 -1.65 9.56
CA ILE A 166 -5.97 -2.75 9.73
C ILE A 166 -4.54 -2.22 9.69
N ALA A 167 -4.20 -1.42 8.68
CA ALA A 167 -2.84 -0.88 8.54
C ALA A 167 -2.49 0.06 9.69
N THR A 168 -3.41 0.93 10.10
CA THR A 168 -3.19 1.83 11.23
C THR A 168 -2.97 1.05 12.52
N LEU A 169 -3.79 0.04 12.82
CA LEU A 169 -3.64 -0.77 14.02
C LEU A 169 -2.32 -1.54 14.03
N ILE A 170 -2.04 -2.32 12.97
CA ILE A 170 -0.86 -3.18 12.91
C ILE A 170 0.43 -2.34 12.95
N LEU A 171 0.54 -1.32 12.10
CA LEU A 171 1.77 -0.55 12.01
C LEU A 171 2.02 0.30 13.25
N ASN A 172 0.99 0.81 13.93
CA ASN A 172 1.18 1.50 15.21
C ASN A 172 1.58 0.54 16.34
N ILE A 173 1.07 -0.70 16.35
CA ILE A 173 1.56 -1.74 17.28
C ILE A 173 3.03 -2.05 17.00
N MET A 174 3.40 -2.22 15.74
CA MET A 174 4.80 -2.45 15.34
C MET A 174 5.70 -1.27 15.72
N LEU A 175 5.26 -0.03 15.50
CA LEU A 175 5.98 1.18 15.89
C LEU A 175 6.29 1.21 17.39
N LYS A 176 5.31 0.87 18.22
CA LYS A 176 5.47 0.85 19.69
C LYS A 176 6.37 -0.29 20.17
N LYS A 177 6.26 -1.47 19.55
CA LYS A 177 7.02 -2.66 19.97
C LYS A 177 8.45 -2.71 19.43
N ASN A 178 8.66 -2.26 18.20
CA ASN A 178 9.96 -2.29 17.53
C ASN A 178 10.13 -1.10 16.57
N PRO A 179 10.39 0.12 17.10
CA PRO A 179 10.58 1.31 16.26
C PRO A 179 11.78 1.20 15.30
N GLY A 180 12.75 0.32 15.60
CA GLY A 180 13.94 0.08 14.77
C GLY A 180 13.61 -0.38 13.35
N ILE A 181 12.45 -1.02 13.13
CA ILE A 181 11.99 -1.42 11.80
C ILE A 181 11.91 -0.23 10.84
N PHE A 182 11.54 0.94 11.35
CA PHE A 182 11.40 2.14 10.52
C PHE A 182 12.68 2.99 10.45
N LEU A 183 13.63 2.81 11.37
CA LEU A 183 14.86 3.59 11.42
C LEU A 183 15.89 3.02 10.43
N ALA A 184 16.11 3.75 9.34
CA ALA A 184 17.21 3.46 8.43
C ALA A 184 18.56 3.87 9.05
N GLU A 185 19.54 2.96 8.99
CA GLU A 185 20.97 3.22 9.20
C GLU A 185 21.60 3.92 7.97
#